data_AF-A0A4Y7JWR6-F1
#
_entry.id   AF-A0A4Y7JWR6-F1
#
_cell.length_a   1.000
_cell.length_b   1.000
_cell.length_c   1.000
_cell.angle_alpha   90.00
_cell.angle_beta   90.00
_cell.angle_gamma   90.00
#
_symmetry.space_group_name_H-M   'P 1'
#
loop_
_entity.id
_entity.type
_entity.pdbx_description
1 polymer ?
#
loop_
_entity_poly.entity_id
_entity_poly.type
_entity_poly.pdbx_seq_one_letter_code
_entity_poly.pdbx_strand_id
1 'polypeptide(L)'
;MNNHLAAAEERLVSERLKQKLNYVNTAAQNQLSCVTDHVNFTLQQGYFKCAYECFDRRRKYEEISNCVENCSIPVMNANQLVETEMAKFQEMMNRSLMVCQDKFEQAKLQQIKTGAINEMESCVDRAIQDSVKLLPHVVDRLKTTLNISRN
;
A
#
# COMPACT_ATOMS: atom_id res chain seq x y z
N MET A 1 -26.60 -33.44 4.31
CA MET A 1 -25.69 -33.09 5.44
C MET A 1 -24.30 -32.65 4.97
N ASN A 2 -23.70 -33.26 3.94
CA ASN A 2 -22.35 -32.91 3.43
C ASN A 2 -22.20 -31.51 2.79
N ASN A 3 -23.24 -30.97 2.12
CA ASN A 3 -23.15 -29.64 1.49
C ASN A 3 -23.05 -28.47 2.50
N HIS A 4 -23.65 -28.60 3.69
CA HIS A 4 -23.57 -27.56 4.71
C HIS A 4 -22.19 -27.52 5.38
N LEU A 5 -21.53 -28.67 5.54
CA LEU A 5 -20.18 -28.75 6.08
C LEU A 5 -19.16 -28.12 5.10
N ALA A 6 -19.25 -28.45 3.81
CA ALA A 6 -18.38 -27.87 2.78
C ALA A 6 -18.56 -26.34 2.64
N ALA A 7 -19.81 -25.86 2.67
CA ALA A 7 -20.09 -24.43 2.64
C ALA A 7 -19.60 -23.69 3.90
N ALA A 8 -19.60 -24.33 5.07
CA ALA A 8 -19.05 -23.76 6.29
C ALA A 8 -17.51 -23.69 6.23
N GLU A 9 -16.86 -24.72 5.68
CA GLU A 9 -15.41 -24.78 5.49
C GLU A 9 -14.91 -23.69 4.52
N GLU A 10 -15.59 -23.51 3.38
CA GLU A 10 -15.27 -22.43 2.42
C GLU A 10 -15.40 -21.03 3.04
N ARG A 11 -16.42 -20.81 3.89
CA ARG A 11 -16.60 -19.53 4.61
C ARG A 11 -15.46 -19.27 5.58
N LEU A 12 -15.08 -20.27 6.39
CA LEU A 12 -13.98 -20.16 7.35
C LEU A 12 -12.64 -19.86 6.65
N VAL A 13 -12.40 -20.47 5.49
CA VAL A 13 -11.20 -20.20 4.69
C VAL A 13 -11.24 -18.79 4.11
N SER A 14 -12.39 -18.35 3.57
CA SER A 14 -12.55 -16.98 3.07
C SER A 14 -12.29 -15.93 4.15
N GLU A 15 -12.77 -16.15 5.38
CA GLU A 15 -12.50 -15.26 6.52
C GLU A 15 -11.02 -15.23 6.90
N ARG A 16 -10.36 -16.38 6.96
CA ARG A 16 -8.92 -16.47 7.20
C ARG A 16 -8.11 -15.73 6.14
N LEU A 17 -8.45 -15.90 4.86
CA LEU A 17 -7.79 -15.19 3.76
C LEU A 17 -7.98 -13.67 3.88
N LYS A 18 -9.18 -13.19 4.23
CA LYS A 18 -9.42 -11.76 4.49
C LYS A 18 -8.56 -11.23 5.63
N GLN A 19 -8.45 -11.97 6.73
CA GLN A 19 -7.57 -11.59 7.86
C GLN A 19 -6.11 -11.47 7.41
N LYS A 20 -5.62 -12.41 6.60
CA LYS A 20 -4.25 -12.37 6.06
C LYS A 20 -4.02 -11.17 5.12
N LEU A 21 -5.00 -10.83 4.29
CA LEU A 21 -4.92 -9.63 3.44
C LEU A 21 -4.89 -8.34 4.27
N ASN A 22 -5.68 -8.27 5.34
CA ASN A 22 -5.66 -7.14 6.28
C ASN A 22 -4.33 -7.00 7.01
N TYR A 23 -3.63 -8.11 7.27
CA TYR A 23 -2.28 -8.08 7.84
C TYR A 23 -1.30 -7.35 6.92
N VAL A 24 -1.36 -7.55 5.59
CA VAL A 24 -0.51 -6.81 4.64
C VAL A 24 -0.77 -5.31 4.72
N ASN A 25 -2.04 -4.90 4.77
CA ASN A 25 -2.39 -3.48 4.89
C ASN A 25 -1.83 -2.87 6.17
N THR A 26 -1.93 -3.59 7.29
CA THR A 26 -1.38 -3.15 8.58
C THR A 26 0.14 -3.07 8.54
N ALA A 27 0.80 -4.07 7.96
CA ALA A 27 2.26 -4.09 7.80
C ALA A 27 2.74 -2.92 6.93
N ALA A 28 2.04 -2.63 5.82
CA ALA A 28 2.34 -1.51 4.94
C ALA A 28 2.20 -0.17 5.67
N GLN A 29 1.10 0.04 6.40
CA GLN A 29 0.87 1.25 7.20
C GLN A 29 1.97 1.44 8.25
N ASN A 30 2.35 0.39 8.97
CA ASN A 30 3.39 0.46 9.99
C ASN A 30 4.76 0.81 9.37
N GLN A 31 5.12 0.18 8.25
CA GLN A 31 6.38 0.43 7.54
C GLN A 31 6.44 1.85 6.95
N LEU A 32 5.31 2.35 6.43
CA LEU A 32 5.21 3.68 5.86
C LEU A 32 5.07 4.80 6.89
N SER A 33 4.85 4.49 8.17
CA SER A 33 4.63 5.48 9.23
C SER A 33 5.68 6.60 9.23
N CYS A 34 6.95 6.27 9.08
CA CYS A 34 8.05 7.24 8.99
C CYS A 34 7.97 8.14 7.75
N VAL A 35 7.55 7.60 6.60
CA VAL A 35 7.35 8.39 5.38
C VAL A 35 6.16 9.33 5.54
N THR A 36 5.04 8.81 6.06
CA THR A 36 3.83 9.59 6.35
C THR A 36 4.11 10.71 7.35
N ASP A 37 4.87 10.43 8.40
CA ASP A 37 5.30 11.40 9.40
C ASP A 37 6.14 12.52 8.77
N HIS A 38 7.12 12.16 7.93
CA HIS A 38 7.93 13.14 7.20
C HIS A 38 7.09 14.05 6.31
N VAL A 39 6.13 13.49 5.56
CA VAL A 39 5.22 14.29 4.73
C VAL A 39 4.39 15.22 5.61
N ASN A 40 3.78 14.70 6.67
CA ASN A 40 2.84 15.42 7.51
C ASN A 40 3.47 16.48 8.43
N PHE A 41 4.70 16.28 8.88
CA PHE A 41 5.34 17.18 9.84
C PHE A 41 6.53 17.94 9.26
N THR A 42 7.29 17.36 8.33
CA THR A 42 8.42 18.08 7.73
C THR A 42 7.97 18.87 6.51
N LEU A 43 7.36 18.21 5.52
CA LEU A 43 6.99 18.88 4.26
C LEU A 43 5.82 19.85 4.44
N GLN A 44 4.78 19.45 5.19
CA GLN A 44 3.67 20.34 5.50
C GLN A 44 4.10 21.57 6.31
N GLN A 45 5.00 21.41 7.30
CA GLN A 45 5.54 22.56 8.03
C GLN A 45 6.30 23.51 7.10
N GLY A 46 7.11 22.96 6.18
CA GLY A 46 7.79 23.74 5.15
C GLY A 46 6.81 24.50 4.25
N TYR A 47 5.73 23.84 3.82
CA TYR A 47 4.64 24.46 3.06
C TYR A 47 4.05 25.66 3.81
N PHE A 48 3.62 25.49 5.06
CA PHE A 48 3.00 26.57 5.82
C PHE A 48 3.96 27.74 6.06
N LYS A 49 5.23 27.47 6.34
CA LYS A 49 6.25 28.52 6.49
C LYS A 49 6.46 29.30 5.19
N CYS A 50 6.61 28.60 4.07
CA CYS A 50 6.74 29.19 2.74
C CYS A 50 5.51 30.04 2.39
N ALA A 51 4.31 29.50 2.60
CA ALA A 51 3.05 30.17 2.32
C ALA A 51 2.88 31.44 3.17
N TYR A 52 3.28 31.40 4.44
CA TYR A 52 3.29 32.58 5.32
C TYR A 52 4.17 33.70 4.74
N GLU A 53 5.37 33.36 4.26
CA GLU A 53 6.31 34.33 3.67
C GLU A 53 5.82 34.93 2.34
N CYS A 54 4.85 34.29 1.67
CA CYS A 54 4.26 34.82 0.43
C CYS A 54 3.38 36.07 0.64
N PHE A 55 2.82 36.29 1.84
CA PHE A 55 1.89 37.39 2.11
C PHE A 55 2.59 38.74 2.32
N ASP A 56 2.96 39.38 1.21
CA ASP A 56 3.60 40.70 1.17
C ASP A 56 2.68 41.76 0.56
N ARG A 57 2.46 42.88 1.28
CA ARG A 57 1.63 44.01 0.82
C ARG A 57 2.16 44.70 -0.44
N ARG A 58 3.42 44.48 -0.80
CA ARG A 58 4.04 45.01 -2.02
C ARG A 58 3.70 44.20 -3.27
N ARG A 59 3.17 42.98 -3.11
CA ARG A 59 2.82 42.07 -4.21
C ARG A 59 1.35 42.16 -4.58
N LYS A 60 1.04 41.89 -5.85
CA LYS A 60 -0.34 41.70 -6.30
C LYS A 60 -0.86 40.35 -5.82
N TYR A 61 -2.18 40.21 -5.70
CA TYR A 61 -2.81 38.97 -5.26
C TYR A 61 -2.41 37.74 -6.11
N GLU A 62 -2.33 37.89 -7.44
CA GLU A 62 -1.92 36.81 -8.34
C GLU A 62 -0.49 36.30 -8.05
N GLU A 63 0.42 37.22 -7.73
CA GLU A 63 1.80 36.87 -7.36
C GLU A 63 1.84 36.13 -6.01
N ILE A 64 0.94 36.48 -5.08
CA ILE A 64 0.78 35.77 -3.80
C ILE A 64 0.20 34.37 -4.05
N SER A 65 -0.84 34.24 -4.89
CA SER A 65 -1.45 32.94 -5.23
C SER A 65 -0.44 31.99 -5.85
N ASN A 66 0.26 32.44 -6.89
CA ASN A 66 1.31 31.64 -7.54
C ASN A 66 2.44 31.25 -6.58
N CYS A 67 2.81 32.15 -5.65
CA CYS A 67 3.80 31.83 -4.61
C CYS A 67 3.31 30.69 -3.69
N VAL A 68 2.08 30.77 -3.19
CA VAL A 68 1.50 29.74 -2.31
C VAL A 68 1.32 28.41 -3.04
N GLU A 69 0.91 28.43 -4.31
CA GLU A 69 0.83 27.22 -5.15
C GLU A 69 2.22 26.57 -5.33
N ASN A 70 3.26 27.36 -5.56
CA ASN A 70 4.62 26.82 -5.64
C ASN A 70 5.09 26.20 -4.32
N CYS A 71 4.68 26.75 -3.18
CA CYS A 71 4.99 26.19 -1.87
C CYS A 71 4.38 24.79 -1.64
N SER A 72 3.26 24.45 -2.31
CA SER A 72 2.58 23.15 -2.10
C SER A 72 3.20 22.02 -2.94
N ILE A 73 3.94 22.35 -4.00
CA ILE A 73 4.55 21.38 -4.94
C ILE A 73 5.32 20.26 -4.21
N PRO A 74 6.20 20.53 -3.22
CA PRO A 74 6.93 19.45 -2.54
C PRO A 74 6.01 18.45 -1.82
N VAL A 75 4.95 18.94 -1.17
CA VAL A 75 3.97 18.10 -0.47
C VAL A 75 3.17 17.27 -1.46
N MET A 76 2.70 17.90 -2.55
CA MET A 76 1.94 17.21 -3.60
C MET A 76 2.77 16.12 -4.27
N ASN A 77 4.01 16.42 -4.63
CA ASN A 77 4.92 15.45 -5.23
C ASN A 77 5.19 14.27 -4.30
N ALA A 78 5.36 14.52 -2.99
CA ALA A 78 5.58 13.46 -2.02
C ALA A 78 4.36 12.54 -1.87
N ASN A 79 3.16 13.10 -1.77
CA ASN A 79 1.91 12.32 -1.72
C ASN A 79 1.73 11.48 -3.00
N GLN A 80 1.90 12.10 -4.17
CA GLN A 80 1.79 11.40 -5.45
C GLN A 80 2.79 10.24 -5.55
N LEU A 81 4.01 10.44 -5.06
CA LEU A 81 5.03 9.40 -5.03
C LEU A 81 4.60 8.24 -4.13
N VAL A 82 4.17 8.50 -2.89
CA VAL A 82 3.68 7.46 -1.96
C VAL A 82 2.53 6.67 -2.58
N GLU A 83 1.55 7.35 -3.18
CA GLU A 83 0.42 6.72 -3.85
C GLU A 83 0.86 5.83 -5.02
N THR A 84 1.74 6.33 -5.87
CA THR A 84 2.27 5.60 -7.03
C THR A 84 3.02 4.34 -6.61
N GLU A 85 3.82 4.46 -5.57
CA GLU A 85 4.62 3.38 -5.01
C GLU A 85 3.75 2.29 -4.38
N MET A 86 2.71 2.70 -3.66
CA MET A 86 1.73 1.78 -3.09
C MET A 86 0.83 1.13 -4.14
N ALA A 87 0.48 1.84 -5.21
CA ALA A 87 -0.27 1.25 -6.32
C ALA A 87 0.54 0.12 -6.99
N LYS A 88 1.83 0.32 -7.25
CA LYS A 88 2.72 -0.74 -7.78
C LYS A 88 2.82 -1.94 -6.84
N PHE A 89 2.94 -1.67 -5.54
CA PHE A 89 2.96 -2.72 -4.52
C PHE A 89 1.67 -3.55 -4.53
N GLN A 90 0.51 -2.88 -4.54
CA GLN A 90 -0.81 -3.52 -4.58
C GLN A 90 -1.00 -4.32 -5.88
N GLU A 91 -0.60 -3.77 -7.02
CA GLU A 91 -0.68 -4.47 -8.31
C GLU A 91 0.11 -5.78 -8.29
N MET A 92 1.36 -5.73 -7.83
CA MET A 92 2.21 -6.91 -7.72
C MET A 92 1.60 -7.98 -6.79
N MET A 93 1.08 -7.57 -5.63
CA MET A 93 0.38 -8.49 -4.72
C MET A 93 -0.85 -9.12 -5.40
N ASN A 94 -1.69 -8.30 -6.04
CA ASN A 94 -2.89 -8.78 -6.74
C ASN A 94 -2.55 -9.78 -7.85
N ARG A 95 -1.45 -9.56 -8.58
CA ARG A 95 -0.97 -10.53 -9.58
C ARG A 95 -0.58 -11.86 -8.95
N SER A 96 0.10 -11.86 -7.81
CA SER A 96 0.42 -13.07 -7.06
C SER A 96 -0.82 -13.82 -6.57
N LEU A 97 -1.86 -13.09 -6.15
CA LEU A 97 -3.14 -13.67 -5.73
C LEU A 97 -3.90 -14.30 -6.92
N MET A 98 -3.88 -13.67 -8.10
CA MET A 98 -4.45 -14.25 -9.33
C MET A 98 -3.78 -15.58 -9.68
N VAL A 99 -2.45 -15.68 -9.55
CA VAL A 99 -1.74 -16.96 -9.77
C VAL A 99 -2.21 -18.05 -8.80
N CYS A 100 -2.50 -17.70 -7.55
CA CYS A 100 -3.05 -18.66 -6.59
C CYS A 100 -4.46 -19.11 -7.00
N GLN A 101 -5.30 -18.18 -7.44
CA GLN A 101 -6.63 -18.50 -7.95
C GLN A 101 -6.58 -19.43 -9.16
N ASP A 102 -5.70 -19.18 -10.13
CA ASP A 102 -5.54 -20.03 -11.31
C ASP A 102 -5.14 -21.47 -10.92
N LYS A 103 -4.21 -21.62 -9.97
CA LYS A 103 -3.81 -22.94 -9.44
C LYS A 103 -4.97 -23.66 -8.77
N PHE A 104 -5.78 -22.95 -8.01
CA PHE A 104 -6.95 -23.51 -7.35
C PHE A 104 -8.00 -24.01 -8.35
N GLU A 105 -8.31 -23.22 -9.39
CA GLU A 105 -9.25 -23.64 -10.43
C GLU A 105 -8.72 -24.82 -11.25
N GLN A 106 -7.41 -24.89 -11.50
CA GLN A 106 -6.78 -26.06 -12.13
C GLN A 106 -6.92 -27.32 -11.27
N ALA A 107 -6.69 -27.24 -9.96
CA ALA A 107 -6.82 -28.37 -9.04
C ALA A 107 -8.28 -28.88 -8.96
N LYS A 108 -9.26 -27.98 -9.03
CA LYS A 108 -10.69 -28.33 -9.13
C LYS A 108 -11.02 -29.13 -10.39
N LEU A 109 -10.50 -28.71 -11.55
CA LEU A 109 -10.70 -29.40 -12.83
C LEU A 109 -10.14 -30.83 -12.81
N GLN A 110 -9.04 -31.05 -12.09
CA GLN A 110 -8.41 -32.36 -11.92
C GLN A 110 -9.14 -33.28 -10.91
N GLN A 111 -10.29 -32.84 -10.37
CA GLN A 111 -11.05 -33.53 -9.30
C GLN A 111 -10.27 -33.81 -8.01
N ILE A 112 -9.15 -33.11 -7.78
CA ILE A 112 -8.37 -33.16 -6.53
C ILE A 112 -9.08 -32.29 -5.47
N LYS A 113 -10.29 -32.69 -5.05
CA LYS A 113 -11.15 -31.84 -4.21
C LYS A 113 -10.67 -31.70 -2.76
N THR A 114 -10.02 -32.72 -2.20
CA THR A 114 -9.71 -32.78 -0.76
C THR A 114 -8.44 -32.04 -0.35
N GLY A 115 -7.65 -31.51 -1.29
CA GLY A 115 -6.41 -30.76 -1.01
C GLY A 115 -6.38 -29.32 -1.56
N ALA A 116 -7.20 -29.03 -2.58
CA ALA A 116 -7.14 -27.76 -3.32
C ALA A 116 -7.32 -26.51 -2.44
N ILE A 117 -8.21 -26.57 -1.44
CA ILE A 117 -8.48 -25.44 -0.53
C ILE A 117 -7.25 -25.13 0.34
N ASN A 118 -6.60 -26.16 0.89
CA ASN A 118 -5.39 -26.01 1.70
C ASN A 118 -4.20 -25.53 0.86
N GLU A 119 -4.07 -26.01 -0.37
CA GLU A 119 -3.05 -25.55 -1.32
C GLU A 119 -3.26 -24.08 -1.70
N MET A 120 -4.52 -23.65 -1.90
CA MET A 120 -4.89 -22.26 -2.14
C MET A 120 -4.50 -21.38 -0.93
N GLU A 121 -4.85 -21.80 0.29
CA GLU A 121 -4.49 -21.08 1.51
C GLU A 121 -2.96 -20.94 1.66
N SER A 122 -2.21 -22.02 1.40
CA SER A 122 -0.74 -22.01 1.40
C SER A 122 -0.14 -21.14 0.30
N CYS A 123 -0.76 -21.08 -0.88
CA CYS A 123 -0.33 -20.19 -1.95
C CYS A 123 -0.51 -18.73 -1.56
N VAL A 124 -1.69 -18.36 -1.05
CA VAL A 124 -1.99 -16.98 -0.62
C VAL A 124 -1.08 -16.57 0.53
N ASP A 125 -0.83 -17.46 1.48
CA ASP A 125 0.09 -17.19 2.60
C ASP A 125 1.50 -16.83 2.11
N ARG A 126 2.04 -17.61 1.15
CA ARG A 126 3.33 -17.31 0.53
C ARG A 126 3.32 -15.99 -0.22
N ALA A 127 2.29 -15.72 -1.04
CA ALA A 127 2.15 -14.47 -1.77
C ALA A 127 2.14 -13.25 -0.82
N ILE A 128 1.48 -13.37 0.32
CA ILE A 128 1.41 -12.34 1.37
C ILE A 128 2.77 -12.15 2.03
N GLN A 129 3.45 -13.23 2.43
CA GLN A 129 4.78 -13.16 3.04
C GLN A 129 5.79 -12.53 2.09
N ASP A 130 5.77 -12.91 0.82
CA ASP A 130 6.67 -12.35 -0.18
C ASP A 130 6.36 -10.88 -0.47
N SER A 131 5.08 -10.48 -0.46
CA SER A 131 4.70 -9.06 -0.54
C SER A 131 5.23 -8.29 0.67
N VAL A 132 5.07 -8.79 1.89
CA VAL A 132 5.56 -8.11 3.10
C VAL A 132 7.08 -7.95 3.09
N LYS A 133 7.84 -8.92 2.57
CA LYS A 133 9.31 -8.81 2.42
C LYS A 133 9.73 -7.70 1.45
N LEU A 134 8.85 -7.26 0.55
CA LEU A 134 9.13 -6.21 -0.41
C LEU A 134 8.82 -4.80 0.12
N LEU A 135 8.02 -4.69 1.18
CA LEU A 135 7.69 -3.40 1.80
C LEU A 135 8.92 -2.57 2.20
N PRO A 136 9.98 -3.13 2.83
CA PRO A 136 11.18 -2.37 3.15
C PRO A 136 11.82 -1.71 1.93
N HIS A 137 11.83 -2.38 0.77
CA HIS A 137 12.37 -1.82 -0.46
C HIS A 137 11.54 -0.65 -1.01
N VAL A 138 10.20 -0.74 -0.88
CA VAL A 138 9.30 0.37 -1.23
C VAL A 138 9.59 1.57 -0.31
N VAL A 139 9.72 1.34 1.00
CA VAL A 139 10.04 2.39 1.96
C VAL A 139 11.41 3.00 1.69
N ASP A 140 12.44 2.21 1.39
CA ASP A 140 13.77 2.72 1.07
C ASP A 140 13.78 3.58 -0.19
N ARG A 141 13.01 3.19 -1.22
CA ARG A 141 12.84 4.01 -2.43
C ARG A 141 12.17 5.35 -2.12
N LEU A 142 11.14 5.33 -1.28
CA LEU A 142 10.45 6.54 -0.82
C LEU A 142 11.38 7.44 -0.01
N LYS A 143 12.08 6.88 0.98
CA LYS A 143 13.04 7.63 1.80
C LYS A 143 14.14 8.26 0.96
N THR A 144 14.69 7.52 0.00
CA THR A 144 15.74 8.02 -0.91
C THR A 144 15.22 9.18 -1.76
N THR A 145 14.05 9.02 -2.38
CA THR A 145 13.49 10.04 -3.27
C THR A 145 13.06 11.30 -2.52
N LEU A 146 12.56 11.14 -1.28
CA LEU A 146 12.13 12.23 -0.41
C LEU A 146 13.26 12.81 0.45
N ASN A 147 14.51 12.34 0.30
CA ASN A 147 15.66 12.75 1.10
C ASN A 147 15.43 12.66 2.63
N ILE A 148 14.71 11.62 3.07
CA ILE A 148 14.50 11.35 4.49
C ILE A 148 15.83 10.84 5.07
N SER A 149 16.43 11.63 5.96
CA SER A 149 17.69 11.24 6.63
C SER A 149 17.47 9.92 7.40
N ARG A 150 18.39 8.97 7.25
CA ARG A 150 18.39 7.73 8.04
C ARG A 150 18.69 8.10 9.50
N ASN A 151 17.66 8.17 10.33
CA ASN A 151 17.81 8.05 11.79
C ASN A 151 18.25 6.64 12.14
#